data_AF-A0A847JNX4-F1
#
_entry.id   AF-A0A847JNX4-F1
#
_cell.length_a   1.000
_cell.length_b   1.000
_cell.length_c   1.000
_cell.angle_alpha   90.00
_cell.angle_beta   90.00
_cell.angle_gamma   90.00
#
_symmetry.space_group_name_H-M   'P 1'
#
loop_
_entity.id
_entity.type
_entity.pdbx_description
1 polymer ?
#
loop_
_entity_poly.entity_id
_entity_poly.type
_entity_poly.pdbx_seq_one_letter_code
_entity_poly.pdbx_strand_id
1 'polypeptide(L)'
;YSYRYYDTGETLEEETKRKAVEEAYIFLGLEPYAPFAQVKMRYKKLLKEHHPDRHNKSDSDTAEANAISAKINAAYQLIETWEESQAKSFK
;
A
#
# COMPACT_ATOMS: atom_id res chain seq x y z
N TYR A 1 -11.84 -23.93 33.91
CA TYR A 1 -11.76 -22.64 33.16
C TYR A 1 -11.96 -22.94 31.68
N SER A 2 -13.21 -22.94 31.22
CA SER A 2 -13.52 -23.10 29.80
C SER A 2 -13.41 -21.73 29.13
N TYR A 3 -12.34 -21.53 28.35
CA TYR A 3 -12.27 -20.42 27.41
C TYR A 3 -13.28 -20.71 26.30
N ARG A 4 -14.46 -20.13 26.46
CA ARG A 4 -15.49 -20.04 25.43
C ARG A 4 -14.89 -19.13 24.35
N TYR A 5 -14.28 -19.73 23.33
CA TYR A 5 -13.87 -19.01 22.12
C TYR A 5 -15.13 -18.39 21.53
N TYR A 6 -15.20 -17.07 21.59
CA TYR A 6 -16.18 -16.34 20.82
C TYR A 6 -15.80 -16.54 19.35
N ASP A 7 -16.76 -17.09 18.63
CA ASP A 7 -16.95 -16.99 17.20
C ASP A 7 -16.78 -15.53 16.76
N THR A 8 -15.56 -15.14 16.46
CA THR A 8 -15.24 -13.95 15.67
C THR A 8 -14.41 -14.44 14.49
N GLY A 9 -15.09 -14.92 13.44
CA GLY A 9 -14.50 -15.17 12.13
C GLY A 9 -13.84 -13.93 11.48
N GLU A 10 -13.87 -12.77 12.16
CA GLU A 10 -13.26 -11.51 11.74
C GLU A 10 -11.72 -11.48 11.82
N THR A 11 -11.05 -12.39 12.54
CA THR A 11 -9.62 -12.19 12.84
C THR A 11 -8.64 -12.58 11.73
N LEU A 12 -8.97 -13.57 10.88
CA LEU A 12 -8.03 -14.04 9.84
C LEU A 12 -8.04 -13.14 8.60
N GLU A 13 -9.21 -12.64 8.19
CA GLU A 13 -9.33 -11.75 7.05
C GLU A 13 -8.74 -10.36 7.34
N GLU A 14 -8.85 -9.89 8.58
CA GLU A 14 -8.21 -8.63 8.99
C GLU A 14 -6.69 -8.77 9.11
N GLU A 15 -6.19 -9.87 9.67
CA GLU A 15 -4.75 -10.09 9.82
C GLU A 15 -4.04 -10.22 8.46
N THR A 16 -4.66 -10.93 7.51
CA THR A 16 -4.15 -11.02 6.13
C THR A 16 -4.15 -9.67 5.41
N LYS A 17 -5.19 -8.86 5.59
CA LYS A 17 -5.24 -7.47 5.08
C LYS A 17 -4.14 -6.61 5.70
N ARG A 18 -3.99 -6.64 7.03
CA ARG A 18 -2.93 -5.89 7.75
C ARG A 18 -1.55 -6.27 7.22
N LYS A 19 -1.29 -7.56 7.04
CA LYS A 19 -0.02 -8.05 6.51
C LYS A 19 0.23 -7.58 5.07
N ALA A 20 -0.78 -7.62 4.20
CA ALA A 20 -0.66 -7.10 2.84
C ALA A 20 -0.38 -5.59 2.81
N VAL A 21 -0.99 -4.83 3.72
CA VAL A 21 -0.73 -3.40 3.91
C VAL A 21 0.70 -3.18 4.38
N GLU A 22 1.15 -3.96 5.35
CA GLU A 22 2.52 -3.92 5.87
C GLU A 22 3.56 -4.14 4.77
N GLU A 23 3.34 -5.16 3.92
CA GLU A 23 4.18 -5.43 2.75
C GLU A 23 4.16 -4.27 1.75
N ALA A 24 3.02 -3.59 1.56
CA ALA A 24 2.93 -2.40 0.72
C ALA A 24 3.72 -1.20 1.29
N TYR A 25 3.71 -1.01 2.62
CA TYR A 25 4.54 0.00 3.29
C TYR A 25 6.04 -0.29 3.09
N ILE A 26 6.44 -1.55 3.31
CA ILE A 26 7.83 -1.99 3.12
C ILE A 26 8.25 -1.82 1.65
N PHE A 27 7.37 -2.13 0.70
CA PHE A 27 7.61 -1.94 -0.73
C PHE A 27 7.87 -0.48 -1.09
N LEU A 28 7.16 0.47 -0.46
CA LEU A 28 7.37 1.91 -0.64
C LEU A 28 8.60 2.44 0.14
N GLY A 29 9.27 1.58 0.92
CA GLY A 29 10.41 1.95 1.75
C GLY A 29 10.02 2.80 2.96
N LEU A 30 8.84 2.53 3.53
CA LEU A 30 8.30 3.19 4.71
C LEU A 30 8.17 2.21 5.87
N GLU A 31 8.14 2.74 7.09
CA GLU A 31 7.77 1.95 8.25
C GLU A 31 6.29 1.53 8.17
N PRO A 32 5.97 0.32 8.64
CA PRO A 32 4.59 -0.13 8.72
C PRO A 32 3.80 0.80 9.65
N TYR A 33 2.56 1.11 9.26
CA TYR A 33 1.70 2.04 10.00
C TYR A 33 2.25 3.48 10.06
N ALA A 34 3.18 3.85 9.18
CA ALA A 34 3.60 5.24 9.05
C ALA A 34 2.40 6.13 8.66
N PRO A 35 2.36 7.40 9.13
CA PRO A 35 1.28 8.32 8.80
C PRO A 35 1.02 8.40 7.29
N PHE A 36 -0.25 8.33 6.88
CA PHE A 36 -0.63 8.41 5.46
C PHE A 36 -0.08 9.65 4.74
N ALA A 37 0.13 10.75 5.47
CA ALA A 37 0.82 11.93 4.96
C ALA A 37 2.24 11.61 4.44
N GLN A 38 3.01 10.78 5.15
CA GLN A 38 4.34 10.32 4.72
C GLN A 38 4.25 9.37 3.52
N VAL A 39 3.25 8.48 3.51
CA VAL A 39 2.95 7.59 2.37
C VAL A 39 2.74 8.41 1.10
N LYS A 40 1.87 9.41 1.17
CA LYS A 40 1.55 10.30 0.04
C LYS A 40 2.78 11.08 -0.45
N MET A 41 3.65 11.54 0.46
CA MET A 41 4.90 12.20 0.08
C MET A 41 5.87 11.25 -0.62
N ARG A 42 6.09 10.04 -0.09
CA ARG A 42 6.95 9.03 -0.70
C ARG A 42 6.42 8.56 -2.05
N TYR A 43 5.13 8.28 -2.13
CA TYR A 43 4.43 7.95 -3.37
C TYR A 43 4.67 9.01 -4.45
N LYS A 44 4.43 10.30 -4.15
CA LYS A 44 4.69 11.40 -5.09
C LYS A 44 6.15 11.48 -5.51
N LYS A 45 7.09 11.21 -4.60
CA LYS A 45 8.53 11.22 -4.90
C LYS A 45 8.92 10.07 -5.83
N LEU A 46 8.47 8.85 -5.54
CA LEU A 46 8.71 7.66 -6.36
C LEU A 46 8.11 7.80 -7.76
N LEU A 47 6.88 8.32 -7.85
CA LEU A 47 6.20 8.52 -9.12
C LEU A 47 6.90 9.59 -9.99
N LYS A 48 7.52 10.60 -9.37
CA LYS A 48 8.33 11.61 -10.07
C LYS A 48 9.69 11.05 -10.50
N GLU A 49 10.25 10.11 -9.74
CA GLU A 49 11.52 9.46 -10.05
C GLU A 49 11.37 8.45 -11.19
N HIS A 50 10.30 7.66 -11.18
CA HIS A 50 9.98 6.64 -12.18
C HIS A 50 9.00 7.11 -13.27
N HIS A 51 8.78 8.41 -13.41
CA HIS A 51 7.78 8.91 -14.35
C HIS A 51 8.15 8.54 -15.79
N PRO A 52 7.28 7.85 -16.55
CA PRO A 52 7.58 7.39 -17.90
C PRO A 52 7.90 8.55 -18.87
N ASP A 53 7.40 9.76 -18.59
CA ASP A 53 7.70 10.97 -19.37
C ASP A 53 9.18 11.37 -19.34
N ARG A 54 9.92 11.03 -18.27
CA ARG A 54 11.38 11.24 -18.22
C ARG A 54 12.16 10.23 -19.06
N HIS A 55 11.54 9.10 -19.41
CA HIS A 55 12.15 7.95 -20.06
C HIS A 55 11.72 7.82 -21.54
N ASN A 56 11.36 8.95 -22.17
CA ASN A 56 10.97 9.08 -23.59
C ASN A 56 12.10 8.76 -24.61
N LYS A 57 13.13 8.01 -24.24
CA LYS A 57 14.28 7.70 -25.12
C LYS A 57 14.33 6.26 -25.64
N SER A 58 13.52 5.33 -25.11
CA SER A 58 13.47 3.96 -25.64
C SER A 58 12.15 3.26 -25.29
N ASP A 59 11.57 2.54 -26.24
CA ASP A 59 10.27 1.84 -26.12
C ASP A 59 10.28 0.72 -25.05
N SER A 60 11.47 0.18 -24.76
CA SER A 60 11.66 -0.81 -23.69
C SER A 60 11.61 -0.18 -22.28
N ASP A 61 12.07 1.06 -22.17
CA ASP A 61 12.21 1.78 -20.90
C ASP A 61 10.85 2.28 -20.37
N THR A 62 9.94 2.60 -21.30
CA THR A 62 8.55 3.00 -20.98
C THR A 62 7.73 1.84 -20.43
N ALA A 63 7.93 0.61 -20.91
CA ALA A 63 7.23 -0.57 -20.39
C ALA A 63 7.64 -0.87 -18.93
N GLU A 64 8.94 -0.82 -18.63
CA GLU A 64 9.45 -1.01 -17.27
C GLU A 64 9.01 0.13 -16.33
N ALA A 65 9.09 1.39 -16.77
CA ALA A 65 8.61 2.53 -16.00
C ALA A 65 7.10 2.44 -15.70
N ASN A 66 6.29 2.00 -16.66
CA ASN A 66 4.87 1.79 -16.47
C ASN A 66 4.58 0.64 -15.49
N ALA A 67 5.30 -0.47 -15.59
CA ALA A 67 5.15 -1.60 -14.66
C ALA A 67 5.50 -1.20 -13.22
N ILE A 68 6.58 -0.42 -13.03
CA ILE A 68 6.98 0.10 -11.71
C ILE A 68 5.94 1.08 -11.18
N SER A 69 5.48 2.02 -12.00
CA SER A 69 4.44 2.99 -11.63
C SER A 69 3.13 2.30 -11.24
N ALA A 70 2.73 1.26 -11.98
CA ALA A 70 1.54 0.47 -11.65
C ALA A 70 1.68 -0.23 -10.29
N LYS A 71 2.85 -0.80 -9.97
CA LYS A 71 3.11 -1.40 -8.65
C LYS A 71 3.05 -0.37 -7.52
N ILE A 72 3.63 0.81 -7.73
CA ILE A 72 3.58 1.91 -6.77
C ILE A 72 2.13 2.35 -6.52
N ASN A 73 1.33 2.48 -7.58
CA ASN A 73 -0.09 2.84 -7.48
C ASN A 73 -0.90 1.76 -6.73
N ALA A 74 -0.66 0.48 -7.04
CA ALA A 74 -1.33 -0.63 -6.37
C ALA A 74 -1.02 -0.67 -4.86
N ALA A 75 0.25 -0.50 -4.48
CA ALA A 75 0.65 -0.41 -3.08
C ALA A 75 -0.02 0.77 -2.35
N TYR A 76 -0.05 1.95 -2.99
CA TYR A 76 -0.71 3.13 -2.44
C TYR A 76 -2.21 2.93 -2.24
N GLN A 77 -2.91 2.39 -3.23
CA GLN A 77 -4.36 2.12 -3.13
C GLN A 77 -4.70 1.14 -2.01
N LEU A 78 -3.86 0.12 -1.81
CA LEU A 78 -4.04 -0.87 -0.76
C LEU A 78 -3.92 -0.24 0.64
N ILE A 79 -2.94 0.65 0.82
CA ILE A 79 -2.77 1.44 2.05
C ILE A 79 -3.94 2.41 2.26
N GLU A 80 -4.35 3.14 1.21
CA GLU A 80 -5.46 4.10 1.27
C GLU A 80 -6.78 3.41 1.67
N THR A 81 -7.09 2.28 1.03
CA THR A 81 -8.29 1.49 1.36
C THR A 81 -8.27 1.02 2.81
N TRP A 82 -7.11 0.59 3.30
CA TRP A 82 -6.97 0.15 4.69
C TRP A 82 -7.17 1.29 5.70
N GLU A 83 -6.54 2.44 5.46
CA GLU A 83 -6.72 3.64 6.28
C GLU A 83 -8.18 4.10 6.29
N GLU A 84 -8.88 4.09 5.15
CA GLU A 84 -10.30 4.42 5.06
C GLU A 84 -11.19 3.42 5.82
N SER A 85 -10.88 2.13 5.76
CA SER A 85 -11.56 1.10 6.56
C SER A 85 -11.37 1.32 8.06
N GLN A 86 -10.16 1.66 8.50
CA GLN A 86 -9.88 2.00 9.90
C GLN A 86 -10.62 3.28 10.33
N ALA A 87 -10.64 4.31 9.49
CA ALA A 87 -11.34 5.56 9.77
C ALA A 87 -12.86 5.40 9.90
N LYS A 88 -13.48 4.49 9.14
CA LYS A 88 -14.91 4.16 9.24
C LYS A 88 -15.27 3.39 10.50
N SER A 89 -14.36 2.58 11.03
CA SER A 89 -14.59 1.81 12.27
C SER A 89 -14.67 2.71 13.52
N PHE A 90 -14.13 3.93 13.44
CA PHE A 90 -14.08 4.87 14.57
C PHE A 90 -15.25 5.86 14.64
N LYS A 91 -16.30 5.70 13.82
CA LYS A 91 -17.44 6.64 13.73
C LYS A 91 -18.77 5.95 13.99
#